data_AF-A0A6G8I9Z2-F1
#
_entry.id   AF-A0A6G8I9Z2-F1
#
_cell.length_a   1.000
_cell.length_b   1.000
_cell.length_c   1.000
_cell.angle_alpha   90.00
_cell.angle_beta   90.00
_cell.angle_gamma   90.00
#
_symmetry.space_group_name_H-M   'P 1'
#
loop_
_entity.id
_entity.type
_entity.pdbx_description
1 polymer ?
#
loop_
_entity_poly.entity_id
_entity_poly.type
_entity_poly.pdbx_seq_one_letter_code
_entity_poly.pdbx_strand_id
1 'polypeptide(L)'
;MKRIKVHVLVAQSDGQARADPLWQWFENGDAHSAILLSCSESLVETAKGAAWHYQRQLSLNEYVCFCCKAQGPVLALLRDVFLQALHRKIAPFTDVVVHTTEPLDAISLARALVLDPFLADRYEYGEAGQTPAACVGVMGVALAKARALERQGPGTPSDL
;
A
#
# COMPACT_ATOMS: atom_id res chain seq x y z
N MET A 1 -8.86 -11.63 12.14
CA MET A 1 -9.63 -10.99 11.05
C MET A 1 -8.87 -11.23 9.75
N LYS A 2 -9.51 -11.38 8.59
CA LYS A 2 -8.78 -11.45 7.32
C LYS A 2 -8.18 -10.08 7.03
N ARG A 3 -6.87 -9.99 6.77
CA ARG A 3 -6.21 -8.72 6.42
C ARG A 3 -6.60 -8.29 5.00
N ILE A 4 -6.65 -6.98 4.81
CA ILE A 4 -6.92 -6.34 3.52
C ILE A 4 -5.63 -6.38 2.70
N LYS A 5 -5.70 -6.84 1.46
CA LYS A 5 -4.53 -6.93 0.59
C LYS A 5 -4.20 -5.57 -0.01
N VAL A 6 -2.93 -5.20 -0.03
CA VAL A 6 -2.43 -3.98 -0.64
C VAL A 6 -1.54 -4.34 -1.82
N HIS A 7 -1.99 -3.98 -3.00
CA HIS A 7 -1.30 -4.13 -4.27
C HIS A 7 -0.69 -2.80 -4.67
N VAL A 8 0.48 -2.81 -5.31
CA VAL A 8 1.13 -1.57 -5.73
C VAL A 8 1.32 -1.57 -7.24
N LEU A 9 0.78 -0.54 -7.88
CA LEU A 9 0.96 -0.22 -9.29
C LEU A 9 2.00 0.89 -9.40
N VAL A 10 3.12 0.64 -10.07
CA VAL A 10 4.14 1.66 -10.32
C VAL A 10 4.15 2.02 -11.80
N ALA A 11 3.71 3.23 -12.13
CA ALA A 11 3.63 3.69 -13.51
C ALA A 11 3.98 5.19 -13.61
N GLN A 12 4.81 5.56 -14.58
CA GLN A 12 5.28 6.94 -14.75
C GLN A 12 4.28 7.81 -15.53
N SER A 13 3.25 7.20 -16.10
CA SER A 13 2.17 7.89 -16.81
C SER A 13 0.86 7.11 -16.71
N ASP A 14 -0.26 7.81 -16.88
CA ASP A 14 -1.59 7.18 -16.89
C ASP A 14 -1.73 6.13 -18.00
N GLY A 15 -1.05 6.31 -19.14
CA GLY A 15 -1.02 5.32 -20.21
C GLY A 15 -0.33 4.03 -19.80
N GLN A 16 0.78 4.12 -19.08
CA GLN A 16 1.46 2.96 -18.49
C GLN A 16 0.59 2.30 -17.41
N ALA A 17 -0.02 3.10 -16.53
CA ALA A 17 -0.89 2.60 -15.48
C ALA A 17 -2.06 1.82 -16.07
N ARG A 18 -2.72 2.38 -17.10
CA ARG A 18 -3.86 1.73 -17.77
C ARG A 18 -3.47 0.46 -18.53
N ALA A 19 -2.24 0.36 -19.01
CA ALA A 19 -1.76 -0.85 -19.68
C ALA A 19 -1.39 -1.98 -18.70
N ASP A 20 -1.28 -1.67 -17.40
CA ASP A 20 -0.85 -2.65 -16.39
C ASP A 20 -1.96 -3.68 -16.08
N PRO A 21 -1.62 -4.98 -15.94
CA PRO A 21 -2.58 -6.01 -15.57
C PRO A 21 -3.34 -5.75 -14.27
N LEU A 22 -2.72 -5.10 -13.28
CA LEU A 22 -3.33 -4.76 -12.00
C LEU A 22 -4.42 -3.69 -12.16
N TRP A 23 -4.19 -2.70 -13.04
CA TRP A 23 -5.21 -1.73 -13.41
C TRP A 23 -6.37 -2.40 -14.15
N GLN A 24 -6.07 -3.24 -15.13
CA GLN A 24 -7.09 -3.97 -15.88
C GLN A 24 -7.94 -4.86 -14.96
N TRP A 25 -7.31 -5.56 -14.02
CA TRP A 25 -8.03 -6.35 -13.01
C TRP A 25 -8.96 -5.49 -12.14
N PHE A 26 -8.48 -4.34 -11.68
CA PHE A 26 -9.30 -3.39 -10.91
C PHE A 26 -10.51 -2.89 -11.72
N GLU A 27 -10.31 -2.57 -13.00
CA GLU A 27 -11.33 -2.02 -13.90
C GLU A 27 -12.33 -3.05 -14.47
N ASN A 28 -11.96 -4.33 -14.51
CA ASN A 28 -12.77 -5.39 -15.11
C ASN A 28 -13.86 -5.94 -14.18
N GLY A 29 -13.98 -5.41 -12.96
CA GLY A 29 -15.05 -5.78 -12.03
C GLY A 29 -14.80 -7.08 -11.27
N ASP A 30 -13.83 -7.92 -11.63
CA ASP A 30 -13.41 -9.06 -10.80
C ASP A 30 -12.94 -8.62 -9.39
N ALA A 31 -12.64 -7.34 -9.24
CA ALA A 31 -12.26 -6.65 -8.02
C ALA A 31 -13.44 -5.92 -7.34
N HIS A 32 -14.66 -6.49 -7.29
CA HIS A 32 -15.87 -5.85 -6.72
C HIS A 32 -15.69 -5.24 -5.32
N SER A 33 -14.71 -5.71 -4.55
CA SER A 33 -14.35 -5.22 -3.22
C SER A 33 -12.96 -4.56 -3.18
N ALA A 34 -12.47 -4.03 -4.30
CA ALA A 34 -11.22 -3.29 -4.37
C ALA A 34 -11.44 -1.78 -4.45
N ILE A 35 -10.49 -1.04 -3.87
CA ILE A 35 -10.43 0.41 -3.97
C ILE A 35 -9.10 0.89 -4.55
N LEU A 36 -9.09 2.07 -5.16
CA LEU A 36 -7.89 2.69 -5.72
C LEU A 36 -7.44 3.89 -4.87
N LEU A 37 -6.16 3.94 -4.52
CA LEU A 37 -5.50 5.14 -4.01
C LEU A 37 -4.43 5.55 -5.03
N SER A 38 -4.53 6.75 -5.61
CA SER A 38 -3.66 7.14 -6.74
C SER A 38 -3.08 8.54 -6.59
N CYS A 39 -1.80 8.68 -6.95
CA CYS A 39 -1.16 10.00 -7.08
C CYS A 39 -1.47 10.73 -8.41
N SER A 40 -2.26 10.13 -9.30
CA SER A 40 -2.80 10.75 -10.51
C SER A 40 -4.28 11.03 -10.31
N GLU A 41 -4.67 12.30 -10.42
CA GLU A 41 -6.07 12.74 -10.33
C GLU A 41 -6.90 12.20 -11.51
N SER A 42 -6.34 12.19 -12.72
CA SER A 42 -7.05 11.67 -13.90
C SER A 42 -7.37 10.18 -13.80
N LEU A 43 -6.49 9.37 -13.20
CA LEU A 43 -6.81 7.96 -12.93
C LEU A 43 -7.94 7.83 -11.90
N VAL A 44 -8.01 8.71 -10.90
CA VAL A 44 -9.09 8.69 -9.90
C VAL A 44 -10.42 9.07 -10.54
N GLU A 45 -10.44 10.09 -11.39
CA GLU A 45 -11.66 10.55 -12.09
C GLU A 45 -12.21 9.52 -13.07
N THR A 46 -11.34 8.68 -13.64
CA THR A 46 -11.72 7.70 -14.66
C THR A 46 -11.86 6.28 -14.14
N ALA A 47 -11.58 6.04 -12.85
CA ALA A 47 -11.75 4.76 -12.20
C ALA A 47 -13.23 4.38 -12.11
N LYS A 48 -13.57 3.12 -12.43
CA LYS A 48 -14.95 2.61 -12.25
C LYS A 48 -15.30 2.33 -10.78
N GLY A 49 -14.30 2.01 -9.97
CA GLY A 49 -14.44 1.68 -8.56
C GLY A 49 -14.28 2.88 -7.63
N ALA A 50 -14.40 2.65 -6.32
CA ALA A 50 -14.13 3.70 -5.34
C ALA A 50 -12.64 4.07 -5.37
N ALA A 51 -12.36 5.35 -5.60
CA ALA A 51 -11.01 5.85 -5.82
C ALA A 51 -10.76 7.14 -5.04
N TRP A 52 -9.54 7.32 -4.56
CA TRP A 52 -9.10 8.51 -3.85
C TRP A 52 -7.77 9.01 -4.40
N HIS A 53 -7.71 10.32 -4.57
CA HIS A 53 -6.48 11.00 -4.93
C HIS A 53 -5.65 11.30 -3.68
N TYR A 54 -4.33 11.14 -3.78
CA TYR A 54 -3.40 11.62 -2.77
C TYR A 54 -2.27 12.42 -3.43
N GLN A 55 -1.82 13.48 -2.77
CA GLN A 55 -0.66 14.22 -3.25
C GLN A 55 0.61 13.47 -2.88
N ARG A 56 1.45 13.13 -3.88
CA ARG A 56 2.70 12.44 -3.63
C ARG A 56 3.70 13.40 -3.01
N GLN A 57 4.12 13.14 -1.78
CA GLN A 57 5.14 13.94 -1.12
C GLN A 57 6.52 13.34 -1.43
N LEU A 58 7.24 13.97 -2.35
CA LEU A 58 8.65 13.65 -2.61
C LEU A 58 9.42 13.83 -1.30
N SER A 59 9.97 12.73 -0.79
CA SER A 59 10.95 12.85 0.27
C SER A 59 12.28 12.33 -0.21
N LEU A 60 13.10 13.29 -0.64
CA LEU A 60 14.54 13.15 -0.73
C LEU A 60 15.05 12.81 0.67
N ASN A 61 15.31 11.53 0.98
CA ASN A 61 16.41 11.11 1.84
C ASN A 61 16.36 9.60 2.15
N GLU A 62 17.53 8.97 1.99
CA GLU A 62 17.84 7.57 2.28
C GLU A 62 17.97 7.25 3.78
N TYR A 63 17.84 8.23 4.69
CA TYR A 63 18.18 8.07 6.11
C TYR A 63 17.19 8.69 7.11
N VAL A 64 15.92 8.93 6.74
CA VAL A 64 14.97 9.48 7.72
C VAL A 64 14.30 8.36 8.51
N CYS A 65 14.49 8.40 9.83
CA CYS A 65 13.94 7.47 10.81
C CYS A 65 12.44 7.21 10.57
N PHE A 66 12.04 5.95 10.58
CA PHE A 66 10.67 5.47 10.34
C PHE A 66 9.64 6.14 11.26
N CYS A 67 10.05 6.58 12.46
CA CYS A 67 9.20 7.25 13.43
C CYS A 67 8.83 8.71 13.08
N CYS A 68 9.56 9.40 12.19
CA CYS A 68 9.30 10.81 11.87
C CYS A 68 8.50 11.03 10.57
N LYS A 69 8.28 9.97 9.77
CA LYS A 69 7.49 9.97 8.51
C LYS A 69 6.17 9.19 8.64
N ALA A 70 5.69 8.97 9.86
CA ALA A 70 4.54 8.11 10.18
C ALA A 70 3.19 8.53 9.56
N GLN A 71 3.14 9.58 8.74
CA GLN A 71 1.96 10.05 8.02
C GLN A 71 2.29 10.46 6.58
N GLY A 72 2.98 9.59 5.84
CA GLY A 72 2.95 9.70 4.38
C GLY A 72 1.49 9.71 3.89
N PRO A 73 1.14 10.50 2.86
CA PRO A 73 -0.26 10.75 2.46
C PRO A 73 -1.02 9.45 2.15
N VAL A 74 -0.34 8.42 1.64
CA VAL A 74 -0.93 7.08 1.43
C VAL A 74 -1.27 6.38 2.75
N LEU A 75 -0.40 6.44 3.76
CA LEU A 75 -0.62 5.77 5.05
C LEU A 75 -1.77 6.43 5.82
N ALA A 76 -1.87 7.76 5.77
CA ALA A 76 -3.01 8.49 6.31
C ALA A 76 -4.30 8.06 5.59
N LEU A 77 -4.27 8.04 4.25
CA LEU A 77 -5.42 7.67 3.45
C LEU A 77 -5.88 6.22 3.67
N LEU A 78 -4.95 5.27 3.83
CA LEU A 78 -5.27 3.88 4.21
C LEU A 78 -6.07 3.83 5.52
N ARG A 79 -5.63 4.57 6.55
CA ARG A 79 -6.37 4.65 7.83
C ARG A 79 -7.74 5.27 7.64
N ASP A 80 -7.82 6.35 6.87
CA ASP A 80 -9.07 7.08 6.67
C ASP A 80 -10.10 6.22 5.93
N VAL A 81 -9.72 5.55 4.84
CA VAL A 81 -10.66 4.68 4.11
C VAL A 81 -11.05 3.45 4.94
N PHE A 82 -10.15 2.91 5.76
CA PHE A 82 -10.49 1.85 6.71
C PHE A 82 -11.54 2.31 7.71
N LEU A 83 -11.34 3.47 8.34
CA LEU A 83 -12.27 4.02 9.33
C LEU A 83 -13.61 4.38 8.68
N GLN A 84 -13.60 4.87 7.45
CA GLN A 84 -14.82 5.10 6.68
C GLN A 84 -15.58 3.79 6.43
N ALA A 85 -14.92 2.71 6.01
CA ALA A 85 -15.55 1.41 5.82
C ALA A 85 -16.05 0.81 7.15
N LEU A 86 -15.26 0.92 8.22
CA LEU A 86 -15.63 0.48 9.57
C LEU A 86 -16.91 1.17 10.07
N HIS A 87 -17.01 2.48 9.83
CA HIS A 87 -18.19 3.28 10.15
C HIS A 87 -19.29 3.19 9.09
N ARG A 88 -19.18 2.27 8.11
CA ARG A 88 -20.14 2.05 7.03
C ARG A 88 -20.44 3.30 6.19
N LYS A 89 -19.49 4.23 6.11
CA LYS A 89 -19.56 5.42 5.23
C LYS A 89 -19.25 5.06 3.78
N ILE A 90 -18.46 4.01 3.57
CA ILE A 90 -18.20 3.40 2.26
C ILE A 90 -18.43 1.89 2.35
N ALA A 91 -18.56 1.23 1.20
CA ALA A 91 -18.67 -0.22 1.13
C ALA A 91 -17.40 -0.89 1.71
N PRO A 92 -17.53 -2.05 2.38
CA PRO A 92 -16.37 -2.82 2.82
C PRO A 92 -15.55 -3.29 1.61
N PHE A 93 -14.23 -3.32 1.77
CA PHE A 93 -13.28 -3.71 0.74
C PHE A 93 -12.29 -4.74 1.28
N THR A 94 -11.74 -5.56 0.39
CA THR A 94 -10.77 -6.63 0.70
C THR A 94 -9.41 -6.36 0.07
N ASP A 95 -9.34 -5.46 -0.90
CA ASP A 95 -8.15 -5.18 -1.68
C ASP A 95 -8.00 -3.65 -1.87
N VAL A 96 -6.76 -3.17 -1.86
CA VAL A 96 -6.39 -1.78 -2.13
C VAL A 96 -5.33 -1.79 -3.21
N VAL A 97 -5.57 -1.07 -4.30
CA VAL A 97 -4.54 -0.77 -5.30
C VAL A 97 -3.96 0.60 -4.99
N VAL A 98 -2.67 0.66 -4.72
CA VAL A 98 -1.93 1.92 -4.55
C VAL A 98 -1.16 2.19 -5.84
N HIS A 99 -1.55 3.24 -6.55
CA HIS A 99 -0.83 3.73 -7.72
C HIS A 99 0.15 4.84 -7.34
N THR A 100 1.43 4.65 -7.65
CA THR A 100 2.50 5.63 -7.50
C THR A 100 3.36 5.71 -8.76
N THR A 101 4.08 6.81 -8.96
CA THR A 101 5.05 6.96 -10.05
C THR A 101 6.45 6.49 -9.65
N GLU A 102 6.73 6.30 -8.36
CA GLU A 102 8.07 6.00 -7.85
C GLU A 102 8.19 4.62 -7.17
N PRO A 103 9.14 3.78 -7.59
CA PRO A 103 9.42 2.49 -6.94
C PRO A 103 9.73 2.59 -5.43
N LEU A 104 10.37 3.69 -4.99
CA LEU A 104 10.74 3.87 -3.58
C LEU A 104 9.54 4.04 -2.65
N ASP A 105 8.43 4.57 -3.18
CA ASP A 105 7.18 4.69 -2.44
C ASP A 105 6.58 3.31 -2.15
N ALA A 106 6.68 2.37 -3.12
CA ALA A 106 6.26 0.99 -2.94
C ALA A 106 7.04 0.28 -1.83
N ILE A 107 8.36 0.49 -1.79
CA ILE A 107 9.25 -0.06 -0.75
C ILE A 107 8.90 0.49 0.63
N SER A 108 8.68 1.80 0.70
CA SER A 108 8.31 2.47 1.94
C SER A 108 6.97 1.99 2.46
N LEU A 109 5.99 1.81 1.57
CA LEU A 109 4.67 1.28 1.90
C LEU A 109 4.77 -0.15 2.45
N ALA A 110 5.41 -1.07 1.74
CA ALA A 110 5.56 -2.45 2.20
C ALA A 110 6.30 -2.57 3.54
N ARG A 111 7.30 -1.72 3.80
CA ARG A 111 7.92 -1.62 5.13
C ARG A 111 6.92 -1.12 6.19
N ALA A 112 6.12 -0.11 5.86
CA ALA A 112 5.11 0.42 6.76
C ALA A 112 4.02 -0.60 7.09
N LEU A 113 3.60 -1.43 6.13
CA LEU A 113 2.62 -2.51 6.37
C LEU A 113 3.10 -3.55 7.38
N VAL A 114 4.39 -3.59 7.73
CA VAL A 114 4.89 -4.52 8.75
C VAL A 114 5.35 -3.81 10.02
N LEU A 115 5.95 -2.63 9.88
CA LEU A 115 6.52 -1.91 11.01
C LEU A 115 5.51 -1.01 11.75
N ASP A 116 4.41 -0.62 11.10
CA ASP A 116 3.35 0.16 11.73
C ASP A 116 2.30 -0.76 12.37
N PRO A 117 2.05 -0.69 13.69
CA PRO A 117 1.16 -1.62 14.37
C PRO A 117 -0.27 -1.65 13.83
N PHE A 118 -0.82 -0.48 13.45
CA PHE A 118 -2.16 -0.42 12.90
C PHE A 118 -2.20 -1.06 11.51
N LEU A 119 -1.22 -0.73 10.66
CA LEU A 119 -1.20 -1.27 9.30
C LEU A 119 -0.91 -2.78 9.31
N ALA A 120 -0.02 -3.27 10.17
CA ALA A 120 0.31 -4.69 10.28
C ALA A 120 -0.88 -5.56 10.73
N ASP A 121 -1.74 -5.03 11.60
CA ASP A 121 -2.95 -5.71 12.06
C ASP A 121 -4.05 -5.77 10.97
N ARG A 122 -4.11 -4.76 10.09
CA ARG A 122 -5.23 -4.58 9.15
C ARG A 122 -4.92 -4.93 7.70
N TYR A 123 -3.67 -4.80 7.30
CA TYR A 123 -3.25 -4.88 5.91
C TYR A 123 -2.14 -5.91 5.74
N GLU A 124 -2.07 -6.47 4.55
CA GLU A 124 -0.94 -7.28 4.11
C GLU A 124 -0.56 -6.93 2.68
N TYR A 125 0.72 -7.05 2.36
CA TYR A 125 1.18 -6.84 0.99
C TYR A 125 0.65 -7.97 0.09
N GLY A 126 -0.08 -7.60 -0.95
CA GLY A 126 -0.65 -8.51 -1.93
C GLY A 126 0.32 -8.81 -3.06
N GLU A 127 0.38 -10.07 -3.49
CA GLU A 127 1.28 -10.52 -4.56
C GLU A 127 0.65 -10.40 -5.97
N ALA A 128 -0.58 -9.90 -6.10
CA ALA A 128 -1.20 -9.70 -7.42
C ALA A 128 -0.66 -8.42 -8.08
N GLY A 129 -0.12 -8.56 -9.29
CA GLY A 129 0.53 -7.50 -10.07
C GLY A 129 2.02 -7.78 -10.31
N GLN A 130 2.59 -7.21 -11.38
CA GLN A 130 4.04 -7.25 -11.58
C GLN A 130 4.68 -6.40 -10.49
N THR A 131 5.33 -7.03 -9.51
CA THR A 131 6.31 -6.30 -8.70
C THR A 131 7.36 -5.78 -9.69
N PRO A 132 7.61 -4.46 -9.79
CA PRO A 132 8.63 -3.96 -10.70
C PRO A 132 9.94 -4.70 -10.42
N ALA A 133 10.62 -5.22 -11.45
CA ALA A 133 11.77 -6.11 -11.28
C ALA A 133 12.86 -5.50 -10.35
N ALA A 134 13.02 -4.18 -10.38
CA ALA A 134 13.90 -3.42 -9.49
C ALA A 134 13.51 -3.47 -8.00
N CYS A 135 12.23 -3.72 -7.71
CA CYS A 135 11.69 -3.82 -6.36
C CYS A 135 11.66 -5.25 -5.82
N VAL A 136 11.68 -6.29 -6.67
CA VAL A 136 11.56 -7.70 -6.23
C VAL A 136 12.64 -8.08 -5.21
N GLY A 137 13.89 -7.68 -5.46
CA GLY A 137 15.00 -7.96 -4.54
C GLY A 137 14.90 -7.19 -3.22
N VAL A 138 14.63 -5.89 -3.28
CA VAL A 138 14.55 -5.03 -2.10
C VAL A 138 13.31 -5.36 -1.25
N MET A 139 12.20 -5.69 -1.90
CA MET A 139 10.95 -6.05 -1.25
C MET A 139 10.96 -7.45 -0.67
N GLY A 140 11.53 -8.42 -1.38
CA GLY A 140 11.71 -9.77 -0.85
C GLY A 140 12.53 -9.77 0.44
N VAL A 141 13.65 -9.03 0.47
CA VAL A 141 14.49 -8.92 1.68
C VAL A 141 13.79 -8.15 2.80
N ALA A 142 13.16 -7.02 2.48
CA ALA A 142 12.45 -6.23 3.48
C ALA A 142 11.31 -7.03 4.11
N LEU A 143 10.46 -7.68 3.31
CA LEU A 143 9.31 -8.47 3.75
C LEU A 143 9.76 -9.74 4.50
N ALA A 144 10.84 -10.41 4.06
CA ALA A 144 11.40 -11.56 4.77
C ALA A 144 11.95 -11.18 6.15
N LYS A 145 12.66 -10.05 6.25
CA LYS A 145 13.15 -9.53 7.53
C LYS A 145 12.00 -9.13 8.45
N ALA A 146 10.97 -8.51 7.89
CA ALA A 146 9.76 -8.14 8.62
C ALA A 146 9.04 -9.38 9.21
N ARG A 147 8.81 -10.41 8.39
CA ARG A 147 8.27 -11.72 8.81
C ARG A 147 9.17 -12.45 9.83
N ALA A 148 10.48 -12.20 9.82
CA ALA A 148 11.40 -12.73 10.83
C ALA A 148 11.25 -12.00 12.18
N LEU A 149 11.03 -10.68 12.16
CA LEU A 149 10.74 -9.90 13.36
C LEU A 149 9.38 -10.25 13.97
N GLU A 150 8.35 -10.46 13.15
CA GLU A 150 7.03 -10.92 13.62
C GLU A 150 7.12 -12.29 14.34
N ARG A 151 7.98 -13.19 13.87
CA ARG A 151 8.22 -14.50 14.49
C ARG A 151 9.00 -14.44 15.79
N GLN A 152 9.69 -13.34 16.08
CA GLN A 152 10.48 -13.18 17.30
C GLN A 152 9.63 -12.77 18.51
N GLY A 153 8.36 -12.40 18.32
CA GLY A 153 7.48 -11.93 19.39
C GLY A 153 7.98 -10.65 20.08
N PRO A 154 7.18 -10.01 20.94
CA PRO A 154 7.71 -8.97 21.81
C PRO A 154 8.76 -9.62 22.70
N GLY A 155 10.04 -9.28 22.49
CA GLY A 155 11.12 -9.74 23.35
C GLY A 155 10.73 -9.44 24.79
N THR A 156 10.72 -10.49 25.62
CA THR A 156 10.65 -10.35 27.07
C THR A 156 11.58 -9.20 27.48
N PRO A 157 11.13 -8.24 28.31
CA PRO A 157 12.02 -7.21 28.81
C PRO A 157 13.19 -7.95 29.46
N SER A 158 14.39 -7.70 28.96
CA SER A 158 15.59 -8.20 29.61
C SER A 158 15.73 -7.38 30.88
N ASP A 159 15.29 -7.94 32.00
CA ASP A 159 15.63 -7.44 33.34
C ASP A 159 17.15 -7.53 33.51
N LEU A 160 17.84 -6.41 33.26
CA LEU A 160 19.18 -6.10 33.74
C LEU A 160 19.30 -4.60 34.01
#